data_AF-A0A1F2TJ18-F1
#
_entry.id   AF-A0A1F2TJ18-F1
#
_cell.length_a   1.000
_cell.length_b   1.000
_cell.length_c   1.000
_cell.angle_alpha   90.00
_cell.angle_beta   90.00
_cell.angle_gamma   90.00
#
_symmetry.space_group_name_H-M   'P 1'
#
loop_
_entity.id
_entity.type
_entity.pdbx_description
1 polymer ?
#
loop_
_entity_poly.entity_id
_entity_poly.type
_entity_poly.pdbx_seq_one_letter_code
_entity_poly.pdbx_strand_id
1 'polypeptide(L)' 'MEREQMLERIAQARRLLGEVMEATELPMIEQTLKQADMNLHWAQWSLGVPTSLMPELEDEQA' A
#
# COMPACT_ATOMS: atom_id res chain seq x y z
N MET A 1 -3.18 13.04 14.86
CA MET A 1 -4.05 12.59 13.75
C MET A 1 -4.83 11.41 14.29
N GLU A 2 -6.15 11.41 14.11
CA GLU A 2 -6.99 10.30 14.57
C GLU A 2 -6.71 9.03 13.76
N ARG A 3 -7.06 7.85 14.31
CA ARG A 3 -6.82 6.55 13.65
C ARG A 3 -7.41 6.51 12.25
N GLU A 4 -8.65 6.94 12.09
CA GLU A 4 -9.36 6.96 10.80
C GLU A 4 -8.64 7.86 9.78
N GLN A 5 -8.14 9.00 10.24
CA GLN A 5 -7.38 9.92 9.39
C GLN A 5 -6.04 9.31 8.97
N MET A 6 -5.36 8.58 9.85
CA MET A 6 -4.13 7.86 9.49
C MET A 6 -4.40 6.79 8.44
N LEU A 7 -5.47 6.02 8.59
CA LEU A 7 -5.88 5.01 7.61
C LEU A 7 -6.21 5.60 6.25
N GLU A 8 -6.94 6.71 6.22
CA GLU A 8 -7.27 7.42 4.99
C GLU A 8 -5.99 7.92 4.28
N ARG A 9 -5.05 8.49 5.02
CA ARG A 9 -3.77 8.95 4.46
C ARG A 9 -2.92 7.80 3.94
N ILE A 10 -2.90 6.67 4.62
CA ILE A 10 -2.17 5.49 4.15
C ILE A 10 -2.81 4.94 2.87
N ALA A 11 -4.14 4.84 2.80
CA ALA A 11 -4.84 4.40 1.59
C ALA A 11 -4.57 5.34 0.39
N GLN A 12 -4.55 6.66 0.63
CA GLN A 12 -4.18 7.65 -0.39
C GLN A 12 -2.73 7.45 -0.88
N ALA A 13 -1.79 7.21 0.04
CA ALA A 13 -0.40 6.97 -0.31
C ALA A 13 -0.23 5.69 -1.16
N ARG A 14 -0.87 4.58 -0.77
CA ARG A 14 -0.83 3.32 -1.54
C ARG A 14 -1.37 3.48 -2.96
N ARG A 15 -2.46 4.25 -3.14
CA ARG A 15 -2.99 4.56 -4.47
C ARG A 15 -1.99 5.32 -5.35
N LEU A 16 -1.33 6.34 -4.79
CA LEU A 16 -0.30 7.10 -5.52
C LEU A 16 0.90 6.22 -5.90
N LEU A 17 1.29 5.28 -5.03
CA LEU A 17 2.34 4.31 -5.39
C LEU A 17 1.90 3.44 -6.57
N GLY A 18 0.66 2.95 -6.56
CA GLY A 18 0.05 2.19 -7.66
C GLY A 18 0.12 2.93 -9.00
N GLU A 19 -0.31 4.18 -9.03
CA GLU A 19 -0.28 5.03 -10.24
C GLU A 19 1.13 5.16 -10.82
N VAL A 20 2.16 5.32 -9.97
CA VAL A 20 3.55 5.42 -10.43
C VAL A 20 4.12 4.07 -10.85
N MET A 21 3.74 2.98 -10.17
CA MET A 21 4.14 1.61 -10.55
C MET A 21 3.59 1.23 -11.93
N GLU A 22 2.35 1.60 -12.25
CA GLU A 22 1.74 1.35 -13.56
C GLU A 22 2.40 2.19 -14.68
N ALA A 23 2.85 3.40 -14.36
CA ALA A 23 3.41 4.33 -15.35
C ALA A 23 4.93 4.19 -15.57
N THR A 24 5.66 3.52 -14.67
CA THR A 24 7.12 3.45 -14.73
C THR A 24 7.61 2.27 -15.56
N GLU A 25 8.57 2.52 -16.45
CA GLU A 25 9.31 1.46 -17.18
C GLU A 25 10.65 1.14 -16.51
N LEU A 26 10.93 1.73 -15.33
CA LEU A 26 12.21 1.57 -14.62
C LEU A 26 12.07 0.49 -13.55
N PRO A 27 12.68 -0.71 -13.72
CA PRO A 27 12.46 -1.83 -12.79
C PRO A 27 12.87 -1.52 -11.35
N MET A 28 13.92 -0.69 -11.18
CA MET A 28 14.36 -0.26 -9.85
C MET A 28 13.35 0.66 -9.15
N ILE A 29 12.62 1.49 -9.90
CA ILE A 29 11.57 2.33 -9.35
C ILE A 29 10.40 1.45 -8.94
N GLU A 30 9.93 0.57 -9.82
CA GLU A 30 8.85 -0.37 -9.52
C GLU A 30 9.14 -1.18 -8.24
N GLN A 31 10.33 -1.78 -8.13
CA GLN A 31 10.74 -2.55 -6.94
C GLN A 31 10.78 -1.69 -5.66
N THR A 32 11.24 -0.44 -5.77
CA THR A 32 11.28 0.50 -4.65
C THR A 32 9.87 0.83 -4.17
N LEU A 33 8.93 1.05 -5.09
CA LEU A 33 7.54 1.37 -4.76
C LEU A 33 6.79 0.16 -4.19
N LYS A 34 7.04 -1.06 -4.69
CA LYS A 34 6.51 -2.29 -4.07
C LYS A 34 6.94 -2.44 -2.62
N GLN A 35 8.21 -2.13 -2.31
CA GLN A 35 8.69 -2.16 -0.94
C GLN A 35 8.03 -1.08 -0.06
N ALA A 36 7.77 0.11 -0.62
CA ALA A 36 7.06 1.16 0.08
C ALA A 36 5.60 0.77 0.35
N ASP A 37 4.92 0.15 -0.62
CA ASP A 37 3.54 -0.32 -0.47
C ASP A 37 3.42 -1.39 0.63
N MET A 38 4.35 -2.35 0.67
CA MET A 38 4.44 -3.36 1.75
C MET A 38 4.58 -2.72 3.14
N ASN A 39 5.38 -1.66 3.27
CA ASN A 39 5.52 -0.95 4.54
C ASN A 39 4.23 -0.24 4.97
N LEU A 40 3.51 0.33 4.00
CA LEU A 40 2.21 0.98 4.24
C LEU A 40 1.12 -0.04 4.61
N HIS A 41 1.13 -1.21 3.97
CA HIS A 41 0.29 -2.35 4.34
C HIS A 41 0.48 -2.77 5.80
N TRP A 42 1.74 -2.90 6.24
CA TRP A 42 2.05 -3.20 7.64
C TRP A 42 1.65 -2.09 8.61
N ALA A 43 1.69 -0.83 8.16
CA ALA A 43 1.18 0.29 8.96
C ALA A 43 -0.35 0.18 9.14
N GLN A 44 -1.11 -0.22 8.12
CA GLN A 44 -2.55 -0.47 8.24
C GLN A 44 -2.86 -1.61 9.21
N TRP A 45 -2.11 -2.72 9.09
CA TRP A 45 -2.20 -3.84 10.02
C TRP A 45 -1.91 -3.41 11.46
N SER A 46 -0.87 -2.60 11.67
CA SER A 46 -0.50 -2.06 12.99
C SER A 46 -1.59 -1.14 13.58
N LEU A 47 -2.42 -0.53 12.73
CA LEU A 47 -3.60 0.24 13.12
C LEU A 47 -4.84 -0.65 13.34
N GLY A 48 -4.69 -1.97 13.31
CA GLY A 48 -5.76 -2.94 13.58
C GLY A 48 -6.74 -3.12 12.43
N VAL A 49 -6.35 -2.82 11.20
CA VAL A 49 -7.15 -3.18 10.02
C VAL A 49 -6.91 -4.66 9.71
N PRO A 50 -7.96 -5.47 9.51
CA PRO A 50 -7.82 -6.81 8.96
C PRO A 50 -7.30 -6.67 7.53
N THR A 51 -6.05 -7.05 7.30
CA THR A 51 -5.41 -7.05 5.99
C THR A 51 -4.99 -8.47 5.61
N SER A 52 -4.83 -8.74 4.32
CA SER A 52 -4.30 -10.02 3.84
C SER A 52 -2.80 -10.14 4.19
N LEU A 53 -2.22 -11.32 3.99
CA LEU A 53 -0.81 -11.56 4.33
C LEU A 53 0.16 -10.76 3.45
N MET A 54 -0.25 -10.42 2.21
CA MET A 54 0.53 -9.63 1.26
C MET A 54 -0.41 -8.67 0.48
N PRO A 55 0.00 -7.43 0.19
CA PRO A 55 -0.76 -6.46 -0.60
C PRO A 55 -1.37 -7.04 -1.88
N GLU A 56 -0.59 -7.84 -2.60
CA GLU A 56 -0.96 -8.43 -3.89
C GLU A 56 -2.08 -9.48 -3.78
N LEU A 57 -2.40 -9.93 -2.56
CA LEU A 57 -3.48 -10.88 -2.27
C LEU A 57 -4.76 -10.20 -1.78
N GLU A 58 -4.79 -8.87 -1.67
CA GLU A 58 -5.98 -8.12 -1.27
C GLU A 58 -7.09 -8.19 -2.34
N ASP A 59 -6.71 -8.25 -3.63
CA ASP A 59 -7.65 -8.27 -4.76
C ASP A 59 -8.25 -9.66 -5.07
N GLU A 60 -7.65 -10.75 -4.57
CA GLU A 60 -8.13 -12.12 -4.81
C GLU A 60 -9.32 -12.53 -3.92
N GLN A 61 -9.73 -11.66 -2.98
CA GLN A 61 -10.81 -11.93 -2.02
C GLN A 61 -12.02 -10.99 -2.13
N ALA A 62 -12.08 -10.16 -3.18
CA ALA A 62 -13.19 -9.23 -3.45
C ALA A 62 -14.29 -9.83 -4.34
#